data_AF-A0AAV5VCI5-F1
#
_entry.id   AF-A0AAV5VCI5-F1
#
_cell.length_a   1.000
_cell.length_b   1.000
_cell.length_c   1.000
_cell.angle_alpha   90.00
_cell.angle_beta   90.00
_cell.angle_gamma   90.00
#
_symmetry.space_group_name_H-M   'P 1'
#
loop_
_entity.id
_entity.type
_entity.pdbx_description
1 polymer ?
#
loop_
_entity_poly.entity_id
_entity_poly.type
_entity_poly.pdbx_seq_one_letter_code
_entity_poly.pdbx_strand_id
1 'polypeptide(L)'
;YEKNSTSTISVLILSEIVNDSLSFINAAIWLCGYTDFLVNILYLFFALTISISSFFFMYTINSKHLNKITKGDFSFNSYTVGRSFQFRENVLLMQYVVRFAIPAAVVGLACFACFAYNEYGPEEWQLSRSIAYAAWDFLFALMRLVYVYREIRKHPPIWREFKNIGIIRRFRSATVR
;
A
#
# COMPACT_ATOMS: atom_id res chain seq x y z
N TYR A 1 -7.04 -7.54 -27.87
CA TYR A 1 -6.81 -6.37 -27.00
C TYR A 1 -7.29 -5.15 -27.75
N GLU A 2 -8.43 -4.57 -27.35
CA GLU A 2 -8.89 -3.31 -27.94
C GLU A 2 -7.86 -2.22 -27.62
N LYS A 3 -7.28 -1.64 -28.68
CA LYS A 3 -6.13 -0.71 -28.62
C LYS A 3 -6.38 0.61 -27.86
N ASN A 4 -7.59 0.85 -27.36
CA ASN A 4 -8.01 2.15 -26.79
C ASN A 4 -8.52 2.08 -25.34
N SER A 5 -8.39 0.95 -24.66
CA SER A 5 -8.68 0.90 -23.22
C SER A 5 -7.55 1.58 -22.45
N THR A 6 -7.79 2.77 -21.91
CA THR A 6 -6.88 3.46 -20.99
C THR A 6 -6.45 2.49 -19.90
N SER A 7 -5.14 2.28 -19.73
CA SER A 7 -4.61 1.32 -18.77
C SER A 7 -5.09 1.70 -17.36
N THR A 8 -5.78 0.77 -16.69
CA THR A 8 -6.28 0.97 -15.32
C THR A 8 -5.16 1.35 -14.36
N ILE A 9 -3.92 0.93 -14.64
CA ILE A 9 -2.72 1.30 -13.91
C ILE A 9 -2.42 2.79 -14.06
N SER A 10 -2.53 3.35 -15.27
CA SER A 10 -2.29 4.78 -15.51
C SER A 10 -3.30 5.67 -14.79
N VAL A 11 -4.57 5.26 -14.77
CA VAL A 11 -5.62 5.95 -14.03
C VAL A 11 -5.33 5.93 -12.53
N LEU A 12 -4.90 4.77 -12.00
CA LEU A 12 -4.55 4.62 -10.59
C LEU A 12 -3.35 5.48 -10.21
N ILE A 13 -2.28 5.47 -11.02
CA ILE A 13 -1.10 6.32 -10.77
C ILE A 13 -1.48 7.80 -10.78
N LEU A 14 -2.29 8.24 -11.75
CA LEU A 14 -2.72 9.63 -11.83
C LEU A 14 -3.57 10.02 -10.62
N SER A 15 -4.50 9.16 -10.18
CA SER A 15 -5.31 9.43 -8.99
C SER A 15 -4.47 9.52 -7.72
N GLU A 16 -3.45 8.67 -7.57
CA GLU A 16 -2.54 8.73 -6.42
C GLU A 16 -1.70 10.01 -6.44
N ILE A 17 -1.14 10.41 -7.59
CA ILE A 17 -0.38 11.66 -7.70
C ILE A 17 -1.23 12.87 -7.32
N VAL A 18 -2.49 12.92 -7.76
CA VAL A 18 -3.41 14.02 -7.42
C VAL A 18 -3.70 14.01 -5.92
N ASN A 19 -3.99 12.84 -5.34
CA ASN A 19 -4.28 12.71 -3.92
C ASN A 19 -3.08 13.09 -3.04
N ASP A 20 -1.87 12.66 -3.41
CA ASP A 20 -0.63 13.01 -2.72
C ASP A 20 -0.31 14.50 -2.83
N SER A 21 -0.54 15.09 -4.01
CA SER A 21 -0.31 16.53 -4.22
C SER A 21 -1.23 17.38 -3.34
N LEU A 22 -2.51 17.02 -3.24
CA LEU A 22 -3.47 17.72 -2.37
C LEU A 22 -3.09 17.56 -0.89
N SER A 23 -2.68 16.36 -0.48
CA SER A 23 -2.23 16.08 0.89
C SER A 23 -0.98 16.90 1.24
N PHE A 24 -0.04 17.01 0.30
CA PHE A 24 1.17 17.82 0.46
C PHE A 24 0.86 19.31 0.59
N ILE A 25 -0.03 19.84 -0.26
CA ILE A 25 -0.48 21.25 -0.18
C ILE A 25 -1.12 21.51 1.18
N ASN A 26 -2.02 20.63 1.65
CA ASN A 26 -2.66 20.77 2.95
C ASN A 26 -1.64 20.79 4.11
N ALA A 27 -0.66 19.90 4.07
CA ALA A 27 0.43 19.88 5.05
C ALA A 27 1.29 21.16 5.00
N ALA A 28 1.57 21.68 3.81
CA ALA A 28 2.31 22.93 3.64
C ALA A 28 1.54 24.14 4.21
N ILE A 29 0.23 24.23 3.96
CA ILE A 29 -0.64 25.27 4.50
C ILE A 29 -0.63 25.24 6.04
N TRP A 30 -0.70 24.04 6.62
CA TRP A 30 -0.59 23.85 8.07
C TRP A 30 0.78 24.29 8.61
N LEU A 31 1.89 23.88 7.99
CA LEU A 31 3.24 24.26 8.40
C LEU A 31 3.50 25.77 8.31
N CYS A 32 2.87 26.46 7.36
CA CYS A 32 2.92 27.91 7.25
C CYS A 32 2.03 28.64 8.29
N GLY A 33 1.28 27.91 9.12
CA GLY A 33 0.43 28.47 10.17
C GLY A 33 -0.90 29.06 9.68
N TYR A 34 -1.33 28.75 8.44
CA TYR A 34 -2.59 29.26 7.89
C TYR A 34 -3.82 28.47 8.34
N THR A 35 -3.63 27.23 8.81
CA THR A 35 -4.73 26.36 9.27
C THR A 35 -4.37 25.73 10.60
N ASP A 36 -5.37 25.56 11.46
CA ASP A 36 -5.22 24.87 12.73
C ASP A 36 -4.88 23.39 12.54
N PHE A 37 -4.14 22.85 13.52
CA PHE A 37 -3.77 21.44 13.58
C PHE A 37 -4.98 20.50 13.49
N LEU A 38 -6.09 20.85 14.15
CA LEU A 38 -7.32 20.07 14.14
C LEU A 38 -7.91 19.96 12.72
N VAL A 39 -7.91 21.05 11.96
CA VAL A 39 -8.44 21.09 10.58
C VAL A 39 -7.59 20.20 9.67
N ASN A 40 -6.26 20.26 9.82
CA ASN A 40 -5.33 19.41 9.08
C ASN A 40 -5.57 17.91 9.35
N ILE A 41 -5.77 17.52 10.62
CA ILE A 41 -6.09 16.13 10.99
C ILE A 41 -7.44 15.72 10.40
N LEU A 42 -8.48 16.53 10.57
CA LEU A 42 -9.82 16.20 10.08
C LEU A 42 -9.82 16.01 8.57
N TYR A 43 -9.14 16.89 7.83
CA TYR A 43 -8.97 16.75 6.39
C TYR A 43 -8.33 15.40 6.04
N LEU A 44 -7.20 15.07 6.67
CA LEU A 44 -6.50 13.81 6.42
C LEU A 44 -7.38 12.60 6.74
N PHE A 45 -8.12 12.64 7.84
CA PHE A 45 -9.04 11.58 8.24
C PHE A 45 -10.17 11.38 7.22
N PHE A 46 -10.82 12.45 6.77
CA PHE A 46 -11.87 12.36 5.76
C PHE A 46 -11.33 11.89 4.41
N ALA A 47 -10.21 12.44 3.96
CA ALA A 47 -9.56 12.04 2.70
C ALA A 47 -9.22 10.54 2.71
N LEU A 48 -8.58 10.05 3.78
CA LEU A 48 -8.25 8.64 3.92
C LEU A 48 -9.50 7.75 3.92
N THR A 49 -10.54 8.14 4.68
CA THR A 49 -11.78 7.36 4.81
C THR A 49 -12.52 7.28 3.48
N ILE A 50 -12.60 8.38 2.73
CA ILE A 50 -13.23 8.43 1.41
C ILE A 50 -12.44 7.59 0.40
N SER A 51 -11.10 7.66 0.40
CA SER A 51 -10.25 6.89 -0.51
C SER A 51 -10.35 5.39 -0.26
N ILE A 52 -10.30 4.96 1.00
CA ILE A 52 -10.48 3.55 1.37
C ILE A 52 -11.87 3.06 0.99
N SER A 53 -12.92 3.84 1.31
CA SER A 53 -14.31 3.48 1.01
C SER A 53 -14.55 3.37 -0.50
N SER A 54 -14.04 4.33 -1.27
CA SER A 54 -14.11 4.33 -2.73
C SER A 54 -13.41 3.12 -3.34
N PHE A 55 -12.22 2.77 -2.83
CA PHE A 55 -11.49 1.59 -3.28
C PHE A 55 -12.25 0.30 -3.00
N PHE A 56 -12.76 0.10 -1.78
CA PHE A 56 -13.54 -1.09 -1.43
C PHE A 56 -14.85 -1.17 -2.21
N PHE A 57 -15.55 -0.05 -2.39
CA PHE A 57 -16.75 0.02 -3.21
C PHE A 57 -16.46 -0.45 -4.64
N MET A 58 -15.44 0.11 -5.28
CA MET A 58 -15.02 -0.31 -6.64
C MET A 58 -14.60 -1.77 -6.70
N TYR A 59 -13.88 -2.27 -5.68
CA TYR A 59 -13.50 -3.67 -5.61
C TYR A 59 -14.73 -4.59 -5.56
N THR A 60 -15.72 -4.27 -4.72
CA THR A 60 -16.94 -5.08 -4.62
C THR A 60 -17.76 -5.06 -5.90
N ILE A 61 -17.84 -3.92 -6.60
CA ILE A 61 -18.50 -3.82 -7.91
C ILE A 61 -17.79 -4.71 -8.93
N ASN A 62 -16.47 -4.55 -9.07
CA ASN A 62 -15.67 -5.33 -10.02
C ASN A 62 -15.74 -6.83 -9.74
N SER A 63 -15.67 -7.23 -8.46
CA SER A 63 -15.80 -8.63 -8.07
C SER A 63 -17.21 -9.19 -8.34
N LYS A 64 -18.27 -8.43 -8.08
CA LYS A 64 -19.64 -8.84 -8.40
C LYS A 64 -19.84 -9.01 -9.90
N HIS A 65 -19.31 -8.11 -10.73
CA HIS A 65 -19.38 -8.24 -12.18
C HIS A 65 -18.61 -9.46 -12.68
N LEU A 66 -17.39 -9.70 -12.18
CA LEU A 66 -16.61 -10.88 -12.54
C LEU A 66 -17.33 -12.19 -12.16
N ASN A 67 -17.98 -12.23 -10.98
CA ASN A 67 -18.75 -13.41 -10.56
C ASN A 67 -19.97 -13.67 -11.44
N LYS A 68 -20.69 -12.62 -11.88
CA LYS A 68 -21.78 -12.77 -12.85
C LYS A 68 -21.26 -13.31 -14.19
N ILE A 69 -20.14 -12.80 -14.67
CA ILE A 69 -19.46 -13.26 -15.89
C ILE A 69 -18.95 -14.71 -15.76
N THR A 70 -18.56 -15.14 -14.57
CA THR A 70 -18.09 -16.52 -14.36
C THR A 70 -19.25 -17.52 -14.31
N LYS A 71 -20.45 -17.08 -13.90
CA LYS A 71 -21.64 -17.93 -13.70
C LYS A 71 -22.52 -18.12 -14.93
N GLY A 72 -22.18 -17.53 -16.09
CA GLY A 72 -23.03 -17.61 -17.28
C GLY A 72 -24.19 -16.59 -17.33
N ASP A 73 -24.34 -15.75 -16.30
CA ASP A 73 -25.51 -14.88 -16.10
C ASP A 73 -25.34 -13.51 -16.80
N PHE A 74 -25.24 -13.52 -18.13
CA PHE A 74 -25.00 -12.30 -18.94
C PHE A 74 -25.94 -12.18 -20.14
N SER A 75 -26.38 -10.95 -20.37
CA SER A 75 -27.05 -10.56 -21.61
C SER A 75 -26.04 -10.53 -22.76
N PHE A 76 -26.29 -11.36 -23.79
CA PHE A 76 -25.46 -11.52 -24.99
C PHE A 76 -25.16 -10.19 -25.72
N ASN A 77 -25.99 -9.16 -25.56
CA ASN A 77 -25.79 -7.84 -26.16
C ASN A 77 -24.66 -7.00 -25.53
N SER A 78 -24.11 -7.41 -24.39
CA SER A 78 -23.13 -6.62 -23.62
C SER A 78 -21.80 -7.33 -23.36
N TYR A 79 -21.69 -8.59 -23.78
CA TYR A 79 -20.53 -9.44 -23.53
C TYR A 79 -19.55 -9.37 -24.70
N THR A 80 -18.36 -8.85 -24.43
CA THR A 80 -17.19 -9.02 -25.30
C THR A 80 -16.12 -9.76 -24.52
N VAL A 81 -15.42 -10.69 -25.18
CA VAL A 81 -14.31 -11.45 -24.59
C VAL A 81 -13.24 -10.50 -24.03
N GLY A 82 -13.03 -9.33 -24.65
CA GLY A 82 -12.11 -8.31 -24.12
C GLY A 82 -12.52 -7.75 -22.75
N ARG A 83 -13.82 -7.56 -22.51
CA ARG A 83 -14.33 -6.97 -21.27
C ARG A 83 -14.20 -7.93 -20.08
N SER A 84 -14.36 -9.24 -20.29
CA SER A 84 -14.15 -10.23 -19.23
C SER A 84 -12.68 -10.31 -18.81
N PHE A 85 -11.74 -10.20 -19.76
CA PHE A 85 -10.31 -10.10 -19.46
C PHE A 85 -9.97 -8.84 -18.64
N GLN A 86 -10.52 -7.67 -19.01
CA GLN A 86 -10.32 -6.43 -18.26
C GLN A 86 -10.80 -6.53 -16.80
N PHE A 87 -12.01 -7.07 -16.57
CA PHE A 87 -12.51 -7.25 -15.20
C PHE A 87 -11.64 -8.21 -14.39
N ARG A 88 -11.17 -9.30 -15.00
CA ARG A 88 -10.29 -10.26 -14.34
C ARG A 88 -8.94 -9.63 -13.99
N GLU A 89 -8.35 -8.87 -14.91
CA GLU A 89 -7.09 -8.15 -14.68
C GLU A 89 -7.25 -7.11 -13.56
N ASN A 90 -8.32 -6.31 -13.59
CA ASN A 90 -8.60 -5.31 -12.56
C ASN A 90 -8.80 -5.91 -11.18
N VAL A 91 -9.56 -7.01 -11.06
CA VAL A 91 -9.75 -7.71 -9.78
C VAL A 91 -8.42 -8.28 -9.27
N LEU A 92 -7.59 -8.87 -10.16
CA LEU A 92 -6.26 -9.38 -9.78
C LEU A 92 -5.33 -8.25 -9.32
N LEU A 93 -5.33 -7.10 -10.01
CA LEU A 93 -4.58 -5.91 -9.61
C LEU A 93 -5.04 -5.39 -8.25
N MET A 94 -6.35 -5.24 -8.03
CA MET A 94 -6.87 -4.78 -6.74
C MET A 94 -6.55 -5.75 -5.61
N GLN A 95 -6.64 -7.07 -5.83
CA GLN A 95 -6.21 -8.08 -4.85
C GLN A 95 -4.72 -7.98 -4.55
N TYR A 96 -3.89 -7.71 -5.56
CA TYR A 96 -2.47 -7.49 -5.39
C TYR A 96 -2.20 -6.25 -4.52
N VAL A 97 -2.87 -5.13 -4.81
CA VAL A 97 -2.77 -3.89 -4.02
C VAL A 97 -3.17 -4.15 -2.57
N VAL A 98 -4.30 -4.82 -2.30
CA VAL A 98 -4.75 -5.15 -0.93
C VAL A 98 -3.71 -6.01 -0.19
N ARG A 99 -3.16 -7.05 -0.84
CA ARG A 99 -2.10 -7.89 -0.26
C ARG A 99 -0.81 -7.13 0.03
N PHE A 100 -0.57 -6.03 -0.69
CA PHE A 100 0.57 -5.16 -0.46
C PHE A 100 0.29 -4.12 0.62
N ALA A 101 -0.87 -3.49 0.58
CA ALA A 101 -1.26 -2.35 1.39
C ALA A 101 -1.62 -2.74 2.82
N ILE A 102 -2.32 -3.87 3.05
CA ILE A 102 -2.70 -4.28 4.41
C ILE A 102 -1.48 -4.47 5.33
N PRO A 103 -0.45 -5.25 4.95
CA PRO A 103 0.73 -5.37 5.80
C PRO A 103 1.45 -4.04 6.04
N ALA A 104 1.51 -3.16 5.03
CA ALA A 104 2.10 -1.83 5.18
C ALA A 104 1.30 -0.99 6.19
N ALA A 105 -0.03 -1.03 6.10
CA ALA A 105 -0.90 -0.30 7.01
C ALA A 105 -0.78 -0.80 8.45
N VAL A 106 -0.73 -2.12 8.67
CA VAL A 106 -0.57 -2.69 10.02
C VAL A 106 0.74 -2.24 10.66
N VAL A 107 1.85 -2.31 9.92
CA VAL A 107 3.14 -1.86 10.43
C VAL A 107 3.18 -0.33 10.58
N GLY A 108 2.62 0.39 9.61
CA GLY A 108 2.50 1.84 9.63
C GLY A 108 1.70 2.35 10.83
N LEU A 109 0.63 1.66 11.23
CA LEU A 109 -0.14 1.98 12.44
C LEU A 109 0.69 1.82 13.72
N ALA A 110 1.48 0.75 13.82
CA ALA A 110 2.39 0.57 14.95
C ALA A 110 3.46 1.68 14.99
N CYS A 111 4.04 2.02 13.85
CA CYS A 111 4.97 3.14 13.72
C CYS A 111 4.32 4.47 14.12
N PHE A 112 3.10 4.73 13.66
CA PHE A 112 2.35 5.94 13.97
C PHE A 112 2.03 6.03 15.46
N ALA A 113 1.68 4.92 16.11
CA ALA A 113 1.46 4.89 17.56
C ALA A 113 2.73 5.25 18.34
N CYS A 114 3.89 4.72 17.95
CA CYS A 114 5.18 5.08 18.54
C CYS A 114 5.51 6.57 18.34
N PHE A 115 5.31 7.08 17.13
CA PHE A 115 5.48 8.51 16.82
C PHE A 115 4.55 9.38 17.66
N ALA A 116 3.26 9.06 17.70
CA ALA A 116 2.26 9.81 18.47
C ALA A 116 2.56 9.80 19.97
N TYR A 117 3.02 8.66 20.52
CA TYR A 117 3.44 8.59 21.92
C TYR A 117 4.69 9.45 22.18
N ASN A 118 5.64 9.47 21.26
CA ASN A 118 6.81 10.33 21.38
C ASN A 118 6.45 11.82 21.29
N GLU A 119 5.50 12.20 20.45
CA GLU A 119 5.15 13.62 20.24
C GLU A 119 4.21 14.15 21.33
N TYR A 120 3.16 13.40 21.68
CA TYR A 120 2.08 13.83 22.56
C TYR A 120 2.15 13.24 23.98
N GLY A 121 3.15 12.40 24.27
CA GLY A 121 3.33 11.82 25.60
C GLY A 121 3.75 12.86 26.66
N PRO A 122 3.48 12.60 27.95
CA PRO A 122 3.88 13.47 29.05
C PRO A 122 5.38 13.82 29.02
N GLU A 123 5.72 15.08 29.30
CA GLU A 123 7.12 15.55 29.27
C GLU A 123 8.01 14.88 30.32
N GLU A 124 7.43 14.45 31.44
CA GLU A 124 8.13 13.75 32.51
C GLU A 124 8.66 12.36 32.09
N TRP A 125 8.07 11.78 31.04
CA TRP A 125 8.36 10.41 30.60
C TRP A 125 9.42 10.36 29.49
N GLN A 126 10.53 11.07 29.67
CA GLN A 126 11.57 11.21 28.63
C GLN A 126 12.16 9.88 28.18
N LEU A 127 12.39 8.95 29.12
CA LEU A 127 12.96 7.64 28.81
C LEU A 127 12.01 6.81 27.93
N SER A 128 10.72 6.73 28.27
CA SER A 128 9.77 5.95 27.48
C SER A 128 9.52 6.57 26.11
N ARG A 129 9.50 7.91 25.99
CA ARG A 129 9.43 8.63 24.71
C ARG A 129 10.63 8.31 23.82
N SER A 130 11.83 8.33 24.38
CA SER A 130 13.07 7.95 23.67
C SER A 130 13.04 6.48 23.20
N ILE A 131 12.53 5.57 24.04
CA ILE A 131 12.35 4.15 23.66
C ILE A 131 11.31 4.03 22.54
N ALA A 132 10.22 4.78 22.59
CA ALA A 132 9.21 4.76 21.52
C ALA A 132 9.77 5.26 20.19
N TYR A 133 10.63 6.28 20.20
CA TYR A 133 11.32 6.76 19.00
C TYR A 133 12.27 5.70 18.43
N ALA A 134 13.08 5.05 19.28
CA ALA A 134 13.94 3.94 18.85
C ALA A 134 13.13 2.75 18.31
N ALA A 135 11.97 2.46 18.91
CA ALA A 135 11.06 1.42 18.43
C ALA A 135 10.46 1.78 17.06
N TRP A 136 10.12 3.05 16.83
CA TRP A 136 9.67 3.55 15.54
C TRP A 136 10.72 3.31 14.43
N ASP A 137 11.97 3.71 14.66
CA ASP A 137 13.08 3.47 13.73
C ASP A 137 13.28 1.97 13.45
N PHE A 138 13.26 1.15 14.50
CA PHE A 138 13.42 -0.29 14.38
C PHE A 138 12.29 -0.94 13.56
N LEU A 139 11.03 -0.61 13.86
CA LEU A 139 9.87 -1.12 13.13
C LEU A 139 9.90 -0.70 11.66
N PHE A 140 10.31 0.54 11.39
CA PHE A 140 10.43 1.05 10.03
C PHE A 140 11.55 0.36 9.24
N ALA A 141 12.71 0.13 9.87
CA ALA A 141 13.81 -0.64 9.28
C ALA A 141 13.40 -2.09 9.02
N LEU A 142 12.71 -2.73 9.97
CA LEU A 142 12.19 -4.09 9.85
C LEU A 142 11.19 -4.19 8.70
N MET A 143 10.28 -3.22 8.57
CA MET A 143 9.34 -3.12 7.45
C MET A 143 10.09 -3.12 6.12
N ARG A 144 11.09 -2.24 5.96
CA ARG A 144 11.89 -2.16 4.73
C ARG A 144 12.56 -3.49 4.40
N LEU A 145 13.16 -4.16 5.39
CA LEU A 145 13.80 -5.46 5.20
C LEU A 145 12.79 -6.53 4.74
N VAL A 146 11.62 -6.62 5.38
CA VAL A 146 10.57 -7.57 5.02
C VAL A 146 10.05 -7.30 3.61
N TYR A 147 9.83 -6.04 3.23
CA TYR A 147 9.37 -5.67 1.90
C TYR A 147 10.41 -6.00 0.83
N VAL A 148 11.67 -5.63 1.03
CA VAL A 148 12.76 -5.94 0.11
C VAL A 148 12.90 -7.45 -0.06
N TYR A 149 12.90 -8.21 1.04
CA TYR A 149 12.95 -9.67 0.98
C TYR A 149 11.76 -10.26 0.19
N ARG A 150 10.56 -9.74 0.41
CA ARG A 150 9.34 -10.19 -0.29
C ARG A 150 9.41 -9.90 -1.79
N GLU A 151 9.87 -8.72 -2.19
CA GLU A 151 10.01 -8.35 -3.60
C GLU A 151 11.10 -9.16 -4.30
N ILE A 152 12.27 -9.36 -3.67
CA ILE A 152 13.32 -10.25 -4.20
C ILE A 152 12.76 -11.67 -4.41
N ARG A 153 12.00 -12.21 -3.45
CA ARG A 153 11.45 -13.58 -3.53
C ARG A 153 10.39 -13.73 -4.63
N LYS A 154 9.63 -12.68 -4.94
CA LYS A 154 8.59 -12.70 -5.98
C LYS A 154 9.16 -12.67 -7.41
N HIS A 155 10.41 -12.25 -7.59
CA HIS A 155 11.08 -12.19 -8.90
C HIS A 155 12.10 -13.33 -9.06
N PRO A 156 11.76 -14.45 -9.72
CA PRO A 156 12.65 -15.63 -9.83
C PRO A 156 14.04 -15.36 -10.42
N PRO A 157 14.24 -14.42 -11.38
CA PRO A 157 15.58 -14.05 -11.84
C PRO A 157 16.40 -13.34 -10.76
N ILE A 158 15.81 -12.35 -10.08
CA ILE A 158 16.47 -11.59 -9.01
C ILE A 158 16.81 -12.51 -7.84
N TRP A 159 15.91 -13.43 -7.49
CA TRP A 159 16.17 -14.42 -6.45
C TRP A 159 17.33 -15.36 -6.77
N ARG A 160 17.49 -15.74 -8.05
CA ARG A 160 18.62 -16.56 -8.50
C ARG A 160 19.93 -15.81 -8.34
N GLU A 161 19.98 -14.55 -8.77
CA GLU A 161 21.16 -13.69 -8.58
C GLU A 161 21.46 -13.45 -7.10
N PHE A 162 20.43 -13.17 -6.29
CA PHE A 162 20.57 -12.96 -4.85
C PHE A 162 21.20 -14.18 -4.15
N LYS A 163 20.78 -15.39 -4.51
CA LYS A 163 21.39 -16.64 -4.01
C LYS A 163 22.86 -16.82 -4.41
N ASN A 164 23.27 -16.23 -5.54
CA ASN A 164 24.65 -16.30 -6.03
C ASN A 164 25.57 -15.29 -5.34
N ILE A 165 25.03 -14.27 -4.65
CA ILE A 165 25.81 -13.34 -3.84
C ILE A 165 26.54 -14.13 -2.74
N GLY A 166 27.88 -14.03 -2.72
CA GLY A 166 28.79 -14.91 -1.98
C GLY A 166 28.56 -15.03 -0.47
N ILE A 167 27.82 -14.09 0.14
CA ILE A 167 27.45 -14.11 1.57
C ILE A 167 26.50 -15.28 1.88
N ILE A 168 25.50 -15.54 1.03
CA ILE A 168 24.56 -16.66 1.22
C ILE A 168 25.24 -17.99 0.93
N ARG A 169 26.18 -17.99 -0.03
CA ARG A 169 27.00 -19.16 -0.36
C ARG A 169 27.86 -19.59 0.83
N ARG A 170 28.49 -18.63 1.53
CA ARG A 170 29.30 -18.89 2.74
C ARG A 170 28.47 -19.41 3.92
N PHE A 171 27.29 -18.84 4.18
CA PHE A 171 26.39 -19.34 5.24
C PHE A 171 25.92 -20.77 4.96
N ARG A 172 25.59 -21.09 3.70
CA ARG A 172 25.14 -22.44 3.31
C ARG A 172 26.24 -23.49 3.41
N SER A 173 27.50 -23.11 3.19
CA SER A 173 28.66 -24.00 3.39
C SER A 173 28.96 -24.25 4.87
N ALA A 174 28.60 -23.33 5.76
CA ALA A 174 28.83 -23.47 7.19
C ALA A 174 27.80 -24.38 7.89
N THR A 175 26.58 -24.52 7.35
CA THR A 175 25.52 -25.38 7.91
C THR A 175 25.62 -26.85 7.47
N VAL A 176 26.54 -27.20 6.57
CA VAL A 176 26.75 -28.57 6.04
C VAL A 176 27.98 -29.26 6.67
N ARG A 177 28.50 -28.72 7.77
CA ARG A 177 29.47 -29.40 8.65
C ARG A 177 28.82 -29.64 9.99
#